data_AF-X1BUZ9-F1
#
_entry.id   AF-X1BUZ9-F1
#
_cell.length_a   1.000
_cell.length_b   1.000
_cell.length_c   1.000
_cell.angle_alpha   90.00
_cell.angle_beta   90.00
_cell.angle_gamma   90.00
#
_symmetry.space_group_name_H-M   'P 1'
#
loop_
_entity.id
_entity.type
_entity.pdbx_description
1 polymer ?
#
loop_
_entity_poly.entity_id
_entity_poly.type
_entity_poly.pdbx_seq_one_letter_code
_entity_poly.pdbx_strand_id
1 'polypeptide(L)'
;MYTGVFTKKIISAYFKCSKVSISNNYGGLEWNLFRTGDVLDIKGLKIIPVHVDHSIPAAYGFIIKTSKGNIVYTGDFRMHGPLSAMTQDFLGEITNESLDKIDILICEGTHIHRGAIESENNVEKNIEQLFLENPFDFFLVKYDRLDWDRFRTFS
;
A
#
# COMPACT_ATOMS: atom_id res chain seq x y z
N MET A 1 10.35 -7.93 14.43
CA MET A 1 9.28 -7.74 13.43
C MET A 1 9.78 -6.84 12.32
N TYR A 2 9.57 -7.20 11.05
CA TYR A 2 9.99 -6.37 9.91
C TYR A 2 8.85 -5.49 9.42
N THR A 3 9.10 -4.21 9.14
CA THR A 3 8.07 -3.31 8.63
C THR A 3 8.65 -2.10 7.90
N GLY A 4 7.86 -1.47 7.03
CA GLY A 4 8.24 -0.21 6.40
C GLY A 4 8.39 0.91 7.43
N VAL A 5 9.35 1.81 7.22
CA VAL A 5 9.59 2.93 8.16
C VAL A 5 8.32 3.75 8.41
N PHE A 6 7.52 3.96 7.37
CA PHE A 6 6.28 4.74 7.48
C PHE A 6 5.12 3.92 8.06
N THR A 7 5.01 2.63 7.75
CA THR A 7 4.07 1.71 8.41
C THR A 7 4.25 1.71 9.93
N LYS A 8 5.49 1.70 10.44
CA LYS A 8 5.78 1.82 11.87
C LYS A 8 5.24 3.13 12.47
N LYS A 9 5.30 4.25 11.72
CA LYS A 9 4.74 5.53 12.17
C LYS A 9 3.21 5.47 12.26
N ILE A 10 2.54 4.88 11.27
CA ILE A 10 1.08 4.67 11.27
C ILE A 10 0.68 3.81 12.47
N ILE A 11 1.34 2.67 12.69
CA ILE A 11 1.07 1.78 13.83
C ILE A 11 1.29 2.52 15.16
N SER A 12 2.38 3.28 15.27
CA SER A 12 2.70 4.04 16.50
C SER A 12 1.66 5.13 16.76
N ALA A 13 1.17 5.82 15.73
CA ALA A 13 0.13 6.84 15.85
C ALA A 13 -1.20 6.19 16.26
N TYR A 14 -1.57 5.08 15.63
CA TYR A 14 -2.76 4.32 15.98
C TYR A 14 -2.72 3.85 17.45
N PHE A 15 -1.59 3.30 17.89
CA PHE A 15 -1.40 2.87 19.28
C PHE A 15 -1.58 4.01 20.28
N LYS A 16 -1.01 5.21 19.99
CA LYS A 16 -1.15 6.38 20.87
C LYS A 16 -2.57 6.92 20.94
N CYS A 17 -3.34 6.81 19.86
CA CYS A 17 -4.68 7.38 19.74
C CYS A 17 -5.81 6.40 20.09
N SER A 18 -5.51 5.12 20.31
CA SER A 18 -6.50 4.08 20.61
C SER A 18 -6.43 3.64 22.07
N LYS A 19 -7.56 3.13 22.60
CA LYS A 19 -7.54 2.46 23.90
C LYS A 19 -6.68 1.21 23.77
N VAL A 20 -5.74 1.02 24.71
CA VAL A 20 -4.88 -0.16 24.73
C VAL A 20 -5.74 -1.42 24.91
N SER A 21 -5.56 -2.37 24.00
CA SER A 21 -6.15 -3.70 23.97
C SER A 21 -5.05 -4.70 23.66
N ILE A 22 -5.33 -5.99 23.85
CA ILE A 22 -4.40 -7.05 23.44
C ILE A 22 -4.11 -7.00 21.93
N SER A 23 -5.09 -6.62 21.12
CA SER A 23 -4.97 -6.58 19.65
C SER A 23 -4.15 -5.41 19.11
N ASN A 24 -3.92 -4.36 19.89
CA ASN A 24 -3.16 -3.18 19.46
C ASN A 24 -1.94 -2.90 20.35
N ASN A 25 -1.62 -3.76 21.32
CA ASN A 25 -0.44 -3.58 22.16
C ASN A 25 0.81 -4.08 21.42
N TYR A 26 1.51 -3.15 20.78
CA TYR A 26 2.77 -3.40 20.08
C TYR A 26 4.01 -3.11 20.95
N GLY A 27 3.82 -2.92 22.26
CA GLY A 27 4.91 -2.68 23.21
C GLY A 27 5.83 -3.89 23.35
N GLY A 28 7.14 -3.64 23.43
CA GLY A 28 8.16 -4.70 23.60
C GLY A 28 8.57 -5.43 22.31
N LEU A 29 7.99 -5.09 21.16
CA LEU A 29 8.45 -5.62 19.87
C LEU A 29 9.78 -4.98 19.45
N GLU A 30 10.73 -5.80 19.00
CA GLU A 30 11.90 -5.33 18.27
C GLU A 30 11.51 -5.04 16.81
N TRP A 31 11.78 -3.82 16.35
CA TRP A 31 11.40 -3.34 15.03
C TRP A 31 12.61 -3.32 14.09
N ASN A 32 12.56 -4.13 13.04
CA ASN A 32 13.50 -4.11 11.92
C ASN A 32 12.84 -3.32 10.79
N LEU A 33 13.35 -2.13 10.50
CA LEU A 33 12.72 -1.23 9.55
C LEU A 33 13.34 -1.39 8.16
N PHE A 34 12.53 -1.19 7.12
CA PHE A 34 13.00 -1.19 5.74
C PHE A 34 12.35 -0.08 4.89
N ARG A 35 12.93 0.16 3.72
CA ARG A 35 12.47 1.04 2.64
C ARG A 35 12.77 0.38 1.29
N THR A 36 12.17 0.93 0.24
CA THR A 36 12.54 0.57 -1.14
C THR A 36 14.04 0.74 -1.37
N GLY A 37 14.65 -0.24 -2.03
CA GLY A 37 16.09 -0.30 -2.27
C GLY A 37 16.87 -1.06 -1.20
N ASP A 38 16.27 -1.35 -0.04
CA ASP A 38 16.90 -2.23 0.94
C ASP A 38 16.92 -3.69 0.45
N VAL A 39 17.91 -4.45 0.93
CA VAL A 39 17.95 -5.91 0.75
C VAL A 39 18.05 -6.54 2.12
N LEU A 40 17.00 -7.24 2.53
CA LEU A 40 16.93 -7.92 3.82
C LEU A 40 17.38 -9.37 3.66
N ASP A 41 18.33 -9.82 4.46
CA ASP A 41 18.63 -11.25 4.59
C ASP A 41 17.87 -11.82 5.79
N ILE A 42 16.89 -12.68 5.51
CA ILE A 42 16.12 -13.38 6.53
C ILE A 42 16.32 -14.87 6.33
N LYS A 43 17.20 -15.46 7.16
CA LYS A 43 17.49 -16.91 7.16
C LYS A 43 17.91 -17.43 5.77
N GLY A 44 18.72 -16.66 5.03
CA GLY A 44 19.19 -17.03 3.70
C GLY A 44 18.23 -16.68 2.56
N LEU A 45 17.11 -16.01 2.86
CA LEU A 45 16.21 -15.43 1.87
C LEU A 45 16.57 -13.95 1.69
N LYS A 46 16.84 -13.53 0.45
CA LYS A 46 17.02 -12.11 0.14
C LYS A 46 15.67 -11.51 -0.22
N ILE A 47 15.18 -10.61 0.61
CA ILE A 47 13.88 -9.94 0.45
C ILE A 47 14.13 -8.48 0.08
N ILE A 48 13.61 -8.08 -1.08
CA ILE A 48 13.74 -6.73 -1.63
C ILE A 48 12.34 -6.11 -1.61
N PRO A 49 12.03 -5.24 -0.63
CA PRO A 49 10.81 -4.47 -0.63
C PRO A 49 10.85 -3.38 -1.71
N VAL A 50 9.76 -3.23 -2.44
CA VAL A 50 9.56 -2.15 -3.42
C VAL A 50 8.20 -1.52 -3.16
N HIS A 51 8.12 -0.19 -3.21
CA HIS A 51 6.87 0.49 -2.91
C HIS A 51 5.83 0.19 -3.99
N VAL A 52 4.55 0.24 -3.63
CA VAL A 52 3.44 0.19 -4.59
C VAL A 52 2.40 1.24 -4.20
N ASP A 53 1.61 1.67 -5.17
CA ASP A 53 0.47 2.54 -4.93
C ASP A 53 -0.67 1.77 -4.27
N HIS A 54 -1.39 2.39 -3.34
CA HIS A 54 -2.58 1.84 -2.70
C HIS A 54 -3.31 2.95 -1.92
N SER A 55 -4.51 2.67 -1.39
CA SER A 55 -5.30 3.61 -0.57
C SER A 55 -4.63 4.09 0.73
N ILE A 56 -3.56 3.40 1.16
CA ILE A 56 -2.79 3.72 2.36
C ILE A 56 -1.33 3.93 1.93
N PRO A 57 -0.66 4.98 2.42
CA PRO A 57 0.78 5.12 2.23
C PRO A 57 1.55 3.94 2.84
N ALA A 58 2.73 3.65 2.28
CA ALA A 58 3.63 2.58 2.73
C ALA A 58 3.11 1.16 2.45
N ALA A 59 2.39 0.99 1.35
CA ALA A 59 2.19 -0.31 0.71
C ALA A 59 3.49 -0.75 0.01
N TYR A 60 3.76 -2.05 0.03
CA TYR A 60 4.96 -2.65 -0.54
C TYR A 60 4.63 -3.96 -1.26
N GLY A 61 5.20 -4.12 -2.44
CA GLY A 61 5.49 -5.41 -3.06
C GLY A 61 6.85 -5.93 -2.61
N PHE A 62 7.10 -7.21 -2.80
CA PHE A 62 8.32 -7.88 -2.37
C PHE A 62 8.85 -8.82 -3.44
N ILE A 63 10.13 -8.70 -3.74
CA ILE A 63 10.89 -9.66 -4.53
C ILE A 63 11.69 -10.51 -3.56
N ILE A 64 11.43 -11.82 -3.54
CA ILE A 64 12.03 -12.78 -2.62
C ILE A 64 12.90 -13.72 -3.44
N LYS A 65 14.22 -13.56 -3.33
CA LYS A 65 15.19 -14.43 -3.99
C LYS A 65 15.53 -15.59 -3.05
N THR A 66 15.37 -16.81 -3.56
CA THR A 66 15.67 -18.05 -2.85
C THR A 66 16.73 -18.85 -3.62
N SER A 67 17.29 -19.90 -3.01
CA SER A 67 18.22 -20.78 -3.71
C SER A 67 17.60 -21.61 -4.84
N LYS A 68 16.26 -21.69 -4.91
CA LYS A 68 15.53 -22.50 -5.91
C LYS A 68 14.84 -21.67 -6.99
N GLY A 69 14.79 -20.36 -6.83
CA GLY A 69 13.99 -19.50 -7.68
C GLY A 69 13.52 -18.22 -7.03
N ASN A 70 12.96 -17.33 -7.85
CA ASN A 70 12.47 -16.03 -7.44
C ASN A 70 10.95 -16.05 -7.24
N ILE A 71 10.52 -15.46 -6.13
CA ILE A 71 9.11 -15.29 -5.80
C ILE A 71 8.81 -13.79 -5.77
N VAL A 72 7.75 -13.38 -6.45
CA VAL A 72 7.22 -12.01 -6.37
C VAL A 72 5.92 -12.04 -5.61
N TYR A 73 5.79 -11.20 -4.60
CA TYR A 73 4.54 -10.94 -3.89
C TYR A 73 4.15 -9.49 -4.09
N THR A 74 3.02 -9.23 -4.73
CA THR A 74 2.62 -7.86 -5.10
C THR A 74 2.22 -7.01 -3.90
N GLY A 75 1.87 -7.65 -2.78
CA GLY A 75 1.05 -7.00 -1.77
C GLY A 75 -0.32 -6.62 -2.36
N ASP A 76 -0.96 -5.63 -1.74
CA ASP A 76 -2.16 -4.99 -2.26
C ASP A 76 -1.71 -3.73 -3.03
N PHE A 77 -2.12 -3.58 -4.28
CA PHE A 77 -1.65 -2.50 -5.15
C PHE A 77 -2.76 -1.90 -6.01
N ARG A 78 -2.56 -0.66 -6.43
CA ARG A 78 -3.38 0.00 -7.43
C ARG A 78 -2.50 0.41 -8.61
N MET A 79 -3.09 0.42 -9.79
CA MET A 79 -2.42 0.89 -11.02
C MET A 79 -2.86 2.31 -11.42
N HIS A 80 -3.85 2.88 -10.71
CA HIS A 80 -4.59 4.07 -11.13
C HIS A 80 -4.85 5.06 -9.99
N GLY A 81 -4.20 4.89 -8.84
CA GLY A 81 -4.25 5.88 -7.77
C GLY A 81 -3.26 7.02 -8.00
N PRO A 82 -3.24 8.00 -7.09
CA PRO A 82 -2.42 9.20 -7.21
C PRO A 82 -0.92 8.89 -7.20
N LEU A 83 -0.50 7.74 -6.66
CA LEU A 83 0.90 7.31 -6.65
C LEU A 83 1.16 6.15 -7.61
N SER A 84 0.33 5.93 -8.65
CA SER A 84 0.46 4.83 -9.61
C SER A 84 1.87 4.63 -10.21
N ALA A 85 2.67 5.70 -10.29
CA ALA A 85 4.09 5.63 -10.65
C ALA A 85 4.90 4.68 -9.74
N MET A 86 4.58 4.58 -8.45
CA MET A 86 5.18 3.63 -7.50
C MET A 86 4.96 2.18 -7.94
N THR A 87 3.75 1.85 -8.39
CA THR A 87 3.47 0.51 -8.92
C THR A 87 4.21 0.27 -10.25
N GLN A 88 4.38 1.31 -11.08
CA GLN A 88 5.20 1.21 -12.28
C GLN A 88 6.67 0.97 -11.96
N ASP A 89 7.22 1.59 -10.92
CA ASP A 89 8.58 1.35 -10.43
C ASP A 89 8.73 -0.13 -10.00
N PHE A 90 7.74 -0.66 -9.28
CA PHE A 90 7.72 -2.09 -8.93
C PHE A 90 7.67 -3.02 -10.15
N LEU A 91 6.83 -2.70 -11.13
CA LEU A 91 6.80 -3.43 -12.40
C LEU A 91 8.15 -3.36 -13.12
N GLY A 92 8.79 -2.19 -13.12
CA GLY A 92 10.14 -1.99 -13.64
C GLY A 92 11.15 -2.91 -12.96
N GLU A 93 11.17 -2.99 -11.63
CA GLU A 93 12.06 -3.87 -10.87
C GLU A 93 11.84 -5.37 -11.16
N ILE A 94 10.59 -5.81 -11.37
CA ILE A 94 10.31 -7.23 -11.63
C ILE A 94 10.47 -7.65 -13.10
N THR A 95 10.40 -6.68 -14.02
CA THR A 95 10.60 -6.92 -15.46
C THR A 95 12.02 -6.60 -15.93
N ASN A 96 12.85 -6.01 -15.05
CA ASN A 96 14.24 -5.72 -15.31
C ASN A 96 14.99 -7.02 -15.65
N GLU A 97 15.81 -7.00 -16.71
CA GLU A 97 16.60 -8.14 -17.17
C GLU A 97 17.56 -8.70 -16.10
N SER A 98 17.90 -7.88 -15.09
CA SER A 98 18.71 -8.29 -13.94
C SER A 98 17.97 -9.16 -12.91
N LEU A 99 16.63 -9.21 -12.98
CA LEU A 99 15.85 -10.21 -12.28
C LEU A 99 15.74 -11.42 -13.21
N ASP A 100 16.38 -12.53 -12.82
CA ASP A 100 16.16 -13.80 -13.49
C ASP A 100 14.65 -14.13 -13.56
N LYS A 101 14.32 -15.22 -14.25
CA LYS A 101 12.98 -15.79 -14.28
C LYS A 101 12.26 -15.72 -12.92
N ILE A 102 11.03 -15.22 -12.93
CA ILE A 102 10.10 -15.31 -11.80
C ILE A 102 9.46 -16.70 -11.82
N ASP A 103 9.66 -17.48 -10.76
CA ASP A 103 9.11 -18.84 -10.65
C ASP A 103 7.70 -18.85 -10.06
N ILE A 104 7.43 -17.90 -9.15
CA ILE A 104 6.13 -17.78 -8.49
C ILE A 104 5.74 -16.30 -8.40
N LEU A 105 4.53 -15.98 -8.87
CA LEU A 105 3.88 -14.69 -8.64
C LEU A 105 2.69 -14.90 -7.71
N ILE A 106 2.72 -14.25 -6.56
CA ILE A 106 1.60 -14.14 -5.63
C ILE A 106 1.02 -12.74 -5.82
N CYS A 107 -0.09 -12.67 -6.54
CA CYS A 107 -0.79 -11.42 -6.85
C CYS A 107 -2.02 -11.30 -5.96
N GLU A 108 -2.36 -10.07 -5.55
CA GLU A 108 -3.67 -9.86 -4.93
C GLU A 108 -4.83 -10.20 -5.89
N GLY A 109 -5.96 -10.61 -5.32
CA GLY A 109 -7.14 -11.05 -6.09
C GLY A 109 -8.41 -10.26 -5.84
N THR A 110 -8.33 -9.15 -5.09
CA THR A 110 -9.51 -8.47 -4.53
C THR A 110 -10.45 -7.89 -5.60
N HIS A 111 -9.90 -7.40 -6.71
CA HIS A 111 -10.65 -6.68 -7.75
C HIS A 111 -10.68 -7.35 -9.13
N ILE A 112 -10.31 -8.64 -9.25
CA ILE A 112 -10.26 -9.37 -10.54
C ILE A 112 -11.59 -9.33 -11.32
N HIS A 113 -12.73 -9.18 -10.62
CA HIS A 113 -14.08 -9.23 -11.21
C HIS A 113 -14.71 -7.87 -11.50
N ARG A 114 -14.08 -6.75 -11.12
CA ARG A 114 -14.67 -5.40 -11.28
C ARG A 114 -13.95 -4.66 -12.40
N GLY A 115 -14.49 -4.75 -13.61
CA GLY A 115 -13.97 -4.06 -14.81
C GLY A 115 -14.11 -2.53 -14.81
N ALA A 116 -14.69 -1.94 -13.77
CA ALA A 116 -14.80 -0.49 -13.62
C ALA A 116 -13.78 -0.01 -12.59
N ILE A 117 -12.65 0.47 -13.10
CA ILE A 117 -11.66 1.21 -12.31
C ILE A 117 -12.23 2.62 -12.13
N GLU A 118 -12.78 2.91 -10.95
CA GLU A 118 -13.07 4.29 -10.58
C GLU A 118 -11.79 4.93 -10.04
N SER A 119 -11.31 5.97 -10.73
CA SER A 119 -10.17 6.75 -10.26
C SER A 119 -10.60 7.72 -9.17
N GLU A 120 -9.68 8.09 -8.26
CA GLU A 120 -9.95 9.13 -7.26
C GLU A 120 -10.33 10.47 -7.91
N ASN A 121 -9.80 10.77 -9.11
CA ASN A 121 -10.23 11.94 -9.89
C ASN A 121 -11.71 11.87 -10.31
N ASN A 122 -12.24 10.69 -10.62
CA ASN A 122 -13.67 10.54 -10.91
C ASN A 122 -14.49 10.72 -9.64
N VAL A 123 -14.00 10.23 -8.50
CA VAL A 123 -14.63 10.45 -7.19
C VAL A 123 -14.70 11.95 -6.89
N GLU A 124 -13.60 12.68 -7.03
CA GLU A 124 -13.53 14.15 -6.87
C GLU A 124 -14.56 14.87 -7.76
N LYS A 125 -14.56 14.60 -9.07
CA LYS A 125 -15.51 15.22 -10.01
C LYS A 125 -16.97 14.92 -9.68
N ASN A 126 -17.28 13.68 -9.32
CA ASN A 126 -18.64 13.29 -8.96
C ASN A 126 -19.10 14.03 -7.68
N ILE A 127 -18.19 14.25 -6.74
CA ILE A 127 -18.46 15.02 -5.52
C ILE A 127 -18.65 16.50 -5.84
N GLU A 128 -17.79 17.11 -6.65
CA GLU A 128 -17.94 18.51 -7.10
C GLU A 128 -19.29 18.73 -7.77
N GLN A 129 -19.71 17.81 -8.63
CA GLN A 129 -21.02 17.88 -9.28
C GLN A 129 -22.17 17.77 -8.28
N LEU A 130 -22.09 16.85 -7.31
CA LEU A 130 -23.09 16.73 -6.25
C LEU A 130 -23.23 18.00 -5.42
N PHE A 131 -22.12 18.70 -5.14
CA PHE A 131 -22.12 19.97 -4.41
C PHE A 131 -22.78 21.11 -5.19
N LEU A 132 -22.58 21.15 -6.52
CA LEU A 132 -23.24 22.13 -7.38
C LEU A 132 -24.76 21.89 -7.48
N GLU A 133 -25.17 20.62 -7.55
CA GLU A 133 -26.58 20.25 -7.71
C GLU A 133 -27.38 20.32 -6.40
N ASN A 134 -26.71 20.26 -5.24
CA ASN A 134 -27.35 20.23 -3.93
C ASN A 134 -26.69 21.23 -2.97
N PRO A 135 -27.08 22.51 -2.99
CA PRO A 135 -26.56 23.52 -2.07
C PRO A 135 -27.13 23.29 -0.66
N PHE A 136 -26.50 22.39 0.10
CA PHE A 136 -26.72 22.24 1.53
C PHE A 136 -25.75 23.12 2.32
N ASP A 137 -26.18 23.60 3.49
CA ASP A 137 -25.32 24.40 4.37
C ASP A 137 -24.12 23.60 4.93
N PHE A 138 -24.23 22.26 5.01
CA PHE A 138 -23.20 21.37 5.53
C PHE A 138 -23.20 20.01 4.82
N PHE A 139 -22.01 19.43 4.66
CA PHE A 139 -21.81 18.07 4.15
C PHE A 139 -21.13 17.19 5.20
N LEU A 140 -21.61 15.96 5.37
CA LEU A 140 -20.97 14.94 6.18
C LEU A 140 -20.33 13.89 5.28
N VAL A 141 -19.01 13.79 5.33
CA VAL A 141 -18.24 12.82 4.55
C VAL A 141 -17.71 11.73 5.46
N LYS A 142 -17.87 10.47 5.05
CA LYS A 142 -17.32 9.29 5.75
C LYS A 142 -16.38 8.53 4.82
N TYR A 143 -15.14 8.37 5.24
CA TYR A 143 -14.14 7.51 4.62
C TYR A 143 -13.47 6.64 5.70
N ASP A 144 -12.76 5.58 5.30
CA ASP A 144 -12.01 4.76 6.24
C ASP A 144 -10.83 5.55 6.80
N ARG A 145 -10.49 5.37 8.07
CA ARG A 145 -9.38 6.09 8.73
C ARG A 145 -8.03 5.82 8.08
N LEU A 146 -7.91 4.71 7.36
CA LEU A 146 -6.71 4.35 6.64
C LEU A 146 -6.69 4.87 5.20
N ASP A 147 -7.85 5.20 4.63
CA ASP A 147 -7.98 5.70 3.25
C ASP A 147 -7.51 7.16 3.17
N TRP A 148 -6.19 7.30 3.02
CA TRP A 148 -5.51 8.59 3.02
C TRP A 148 -5.78 9.38 1.75
N ASP A 149 -5.95 8.69 0.62
CA ASP A 149 -6.27 9.31 -0.65
C ASP A 149 -7.64 9.97 -0.58
N ARG A 150 -8.66 9.28 -0.03
CA ARG A 150 -9.96 9.90 0.20
C ARG A 150 -9.88 11.11 1.12
N PHE A 151 -9.11 11.05 2.22
CA PHE A 151 -8.95 12.23 3.07
C PHE A 151 -8.46 13.45 2.28
N ARG A 152 -7.47 13.26 1.41
CA ARG A 152 -6.91 14.33 0.57
C ARG A 152 -7.92 14.89 -0.43
N THR A 153 -8.78 14.05 -1.00
CA THR A 153 -9.83 14.49 -1.93
C THR A 153 -10.84 15.46 -1.28
N PHE A 154 -11.00 15.41 0.04
CA PHE A 154 -11.93 16.27 0.79
C PHE A 154 -11.29 17.40 1.59
N SER A 155 -9.95 17.55 1.55
CA SER A 155 -9.18 18.52 2.35
C SER A 155 -8.60 19.64 1.50
#